data_AF-A0A6V8LCL3-F1
#
_entry.id   AF-A0A6V8LCL3-F1
#
_cell.length_a   1.000
_cell.length_b   1.000
_cell.length_c   1.000
_cell.angle_alpha   90.00
_cell.angle_beta   90.00
_cell.angle_gamma   90.00
#
_symmetry.space_group_name_H-M   'P 1'
#
loop_
_entity.id
_entity.type
_entity.pdbx_description
1 polymer ?
#
loop_
_entity_poly.entity_id
_entity_poly.type
_entity_poly.pdbx_seq_one_letter_code
_entity_poly.pdbx_strand_id
1 'polypeptide(L)'
;MDFYRDPASRLALLVTALTMCYIGGIAMFWFHAIYLDEGGPAISWVAHWLLDSSFAFVALTPALALIMPFAAWVARAVPASASLVPWVYAAVGGAAFALVTTPGPIAHDLVVGRGTWVADRATDLVGDSSATLPPVADYPPLAAMAQQLGAGVPLYITLMALTVVLLRLLLRPHPRPASPRPARPRLS
;
A
#
# COMPACT_ATOMS: atom_id res chain seq x y z
N MET A 1 11.44 15.70 -14.55
CA MET A 1 10.21 15.30 -13.82
C MET A 1 9.28 14.49 -14.75
N ASP A 2 9.80 13.45 -15.40
CA ASP A 2 9.06 12.79 -16.51
C ASP A 2 8.42 11.46 -16.14
N PHE A 3 8.64 10.96 -14.92
CA PHE A 3 8.25 9.59 -14.51
C PHE A 3 6.77 9.29 -14.74
N TYR A 4 5.88 10.25 -14.45
CA TYR A 4 4.43 10.08 -14.58
C TYR A 4 3.82 10.59 -15.88
N ARG A 5 4.65 10.98 -16.86
CA ARG A 5 4.15 11.29 -18.22
C ARG A 5 3.66 10.02 -18.94
N ASP A 6 4.27 8.87 -18.63
CA ASP A 6 3.86 7.56 -19.13
C ASP A 6 2.55 7.09 -18.44
N PRO A 7 1.48 6.77 -19.19
CA PRO A 7 0.28 6.11 -18.66
C PRO A 7 0.57 4.85 -17.83
N ALA A 8 1.58 4.06 -18.20
CA ALA A 8 1.94 2.84 -17.47
C ALA A 8 2.45 3.16 -16.05
N SER A 9 3.22 4.23 -15.88
CA SER A 9 3.68 4.70 -14.56
C SER A 9 2.52 5.18 -13.67
N ARG A 10 1.49 5.79 -14.26
CA ARG A 10 0.28 6.22 -13.52
C ARG A 10 -0.56 5.02 -13.10
N LEU A 11 -0.74 4.03 -13.97
CA LEU A 11 -1.34 2.76 -13.61
C LEU A 11 -0.54 2.06 -12.51
N ALA A 12 0.78 2.07 -12.61
CA ALA A 12 1.66 1.52 -11.59
C ALA A 12 1.46 2.21 -10.23
N LEU A 13 1.34 3.54 -10.19
CA LEU A 13 1.03 4.28 -8.96
C LEU A 13 -0.32 3.87 -8.38
N LEU A 14 -1.37 3.80 -9.21
CA LEU A 14 -2.70 3.39 -8.75
C LEU A 14 -2.69 1.98 -8.16
N VAL A 15 -2.12 1.00 -8.88
CA VAL A 15 -2.04 -0.39 -8.41
C VAL A 15 -1.21 -0.46 -7.12
N THR A 16 -0.06 0.22 -7.06
CA THR A 16 0.75 0.27 -5.85
C THR A 16 -0.01 0.89 -4.69
N ALA A 17 -0.71 2.01 -4.90
CA ALA A 17 -1.48 2.67 -3.85
C ALA A 17 -2.61 1.78 -3.32
N LEU A 18 -3.35 1.11 -4.22
CA LEU A 18 -4.40 0.17 -3.82
C LEU A 18 -3.81 -1.01 -3.03
N THR A 19 -2.73 -1.62 -3.52
CA THR A 19 -2.08 -2.74 -2.83
C THR A 19 -1.53 -2.32 -1.47
N MET A 20 -0.80 -1.22 -1.39
CA MET A 20 -0.17 -0.79 -0.14
C MET A 20 -1.18 -0.30 0.88
N CYS A 21 -2.18 0.47 0.48
CA CYS A 21 -3.10 1.12 1.42
C CYS A 21 -4.27 0.20 1.81
N TYR A 22 -4.78 -0.65 0.91
CA TYR A 22 -5.90 -1.55 1.24
C TYR A 22 -5.44 -2.95 1.62
N ILE A 23 -4.52 -3.57 0.87
CA ILE A 23 -4.01 -4.91 1.22
C ILE A 23 -3.00 -4.81 2.38
N GLY A 24 -2.12 -3.81 2.37
CA GLY A 24 -1.31 -3.50 3.53
C GLY A 24 -2.17 -3.03 4.72
N GLY A 25 -3.19 -2.22 4.45
CA GLY A 25 -4.16 -1.77 5.44
C GLY A 25 -4.87 -2.92 6.15
N ILE A 26 -5.32 -3.97 5.45
CA ILE A 26 -6.01 -5.10 6.11
C ILE A 26 -5.07 -5.88 7.02
N ALA A 27 -3.80 -6.06 6.61
CA ALA A 27 -2.81 -6.76 7.41
C ALA A 27 -2.40 -5.97 8.65
N MET A 28 -2.16 -4.66 8.51
CA MET A 28 -1.86 -3.78 9.63
C MET A 28 -3.05 -3.61 10.55
N PHE A 29 -4.27 -3.50 10.01
CA PHE A 29 -5.49 -3.45 10.80
C PHE A 29 -5.66 -4.71 11.65
N TRP A 30 -5.46 -5.91 11.07
CA TRP A 30 -5.48 -7.14 11.84
C TRP A 30 -4.41 -7.14 12.95
N PHE A 31 -3.20 -6.69 12.64
CA PHE A 31 -2.11 -6.64 13.60
C PHE A 31 -2.43 -5.69 14.77
N HIS A 32 -2.88 -4.47 14.50
CA HIS A 32 -3.20 -3.50 15.55
C HIS A 32 -4.49 -3.85 16.29
N ALA A 33 -5.60 -4.05 15.58
CA ALA A 33 -6.92 -4.21 16.19
C ALA A 33 -7.13 -5.59 16.85
N ILE A 34 -6.51 -6.66 16.34
CA ILE A 34 -6.76 -8.02 16.83
C ILE A 34 -5.56 -8.57 17.59
N TYR A 35 -4.34 -8.43 17.06
CA TYR A 35 -3.15 -8.97 17.72
C TYR A 35 -2.66 -8.10 18.88
N LEU A 36 -2.74 -6.78 18.75
CA LEU A 36 -2.39 -5.82 19.81
C LEU A 36 -3.60 -5.32 20.62
N ASP A 37 -4.82 -5.71 20.23
CA ASP A 37 -6.07 -5.28 20.90
C ASP A 37 -6.22 -3.75 20.98
N GLU A 38 -5.71 -3.04 19.96
CA GLU A 38 -5.88 -1.60 19.80
C GLU A 38 -7.31 -1.32 19.33
N GLY A 39 -8.19 -1.05 20.29
CA GLY A 39 -9.62 -0.89 20.04
C GLY A 39 -9.97 0.26 19.09
N GLY A 40 -11.08 0.12 18.36
CA GLY A 40 -11.62 1.11 17.41
C GLY A 40 -12.98 1.68 17.78
N PRO A 41 -13.55 2.61 16.98
CA PRO A 41 -14.93 3.09 17.12
C PRO A 41 -15.95 1.94 17.17
N ALA A 42 -17.18 2.23 17.64
CA ALA A 42 -18.26 1.25 17.74
C ALA A 42 -18.90 0.93 16.37
N ILE A 43 -18.08 0.47 15.43
CA ILE A 43 -18.46 0.06 14.07
C ILE A 43 -17.93 -1.35 13.77
N SER A 44 -18.46 -1.99 12.73
CA SER A 44 -17.93 -3.29 12.31
C SER A 44 -16.45 -3.20 11.91
N TRP A 45 -15.70 -4.29 12.11
CA TRP A 45 -14.28 -4.36 11.76
C TRP A 45 -14.02 -4.04 10.28
N VAL A 46 -14.93 -4.46 9.38
CA VAL A 46 -14.83 -4.16 7.94
C VAL A 46 -14.97 -2.65 7.68
N ALA A 47 -15.93 -2.00 8.36
CA ALA A 47 -16.14 -0.56 8.20
C ALA A 47 -14.94 0.23 8.74
N HIS A 48 -14.37 -0.18 9.87
CA HIS A 48 -13.18 0.46 10.45
C HIS A 48 -11.97 0.30 9.55
N TRP A 49 -11.66 -0.93 9.11
CA TRP A 49 -10.59 -1.17 8.13
C TRP A 49 -10.75 -0.33 6.86
N LEU A 50 -11.97 -0.23 6.32
CA LEU A 50 -12.25 0.54 5.11
C LEU A 50 -12.05 2.05 5.33
N LEU A 51 -12.46 2.56 6.49
CA LEU A 51 -12.26 3.96 6.89
C LEU A 51 -10.75 4.27 6.95
N ASP A 52 -9.99 3.48 7.70
CA ASP A 52 -8.55 3.66 7.88
C ASP A 52 -7.80 3.56 6.55
N SER A 53 -8.12 2.54 5.75
CA SER A 53 -7.48 2.32 4.45
C SER A 53 -7.79 3.46 3.47
N SER A 54 -8.96 4.09 3.57
CA SER A 54 -9.33 5.24 2.73
C SER A 54 -8.56 6.50 3.14
N PHE A 55 -8.40 6.76 4.44
CA PHE A 55 -7.52 7.83 4.93
C PHE A 55 -6.07 7.59 4.51
N ALA A 56 -5.58 6.36 4.70
CA ALA A 56 -4.24 5.95 4.29
C ALA A 56 -4.04 6.13 2.77
N PHE A 57 -5.02 5.74 1.95
CA PHE A 57 -4.95 5.92 0.50
C PHE A 57 -4.78 7.39 0.12
N VAL A 58 -5.58 8.29 0.69
CA VAL A 58 -5.48 9.72 0.40
C VAL A 58 -4.17 10.31 0.92
N ALA A 59 -3.79 10.01 2.16
CA ALA A 59 -2.63 10.59 2.83
C ALA A 59 -1.29 10.06 2.28
N LEU A 60 -1.22 8.77 1.92
CA LEU A 60 0.03 8.09 1.57
C LEU A 60 0.27 7.97 0.06
N THR A 61 -0.75 8.14 -0.79
CA THR A 61 -0.54 8.15 -2.26
C THR A 61 0.46 9.22 -2.71
N PRO A 62 0.44 10.47 -2.19
CA PRO A 62 1.47 11.45 -2.51
C PRO A 62 2.88 10.99 -2.11
N ALA A 63 3.03 10.32 -0.97
CA ALA A 63 4.31 9.75 -0.56
C ALA A 63 4.77 8.64 -1.51
N LEU A 64 3.86 7.73 -1.92
CA LEU A 64 4.14 6.73 -2.94
C LEU A 64 4.58 7.34 -4.28
N ALA A 65 3.98 8.46 -4.65
CA ALA A 65 4.36 9.19 -5.86
C ALA A 65 5.82 9.70 -5.82
N LEU A 66 6.40 9.88 -4.64
CA LEU A 66 7.82 10.22 -4.44
C LEU A 66 8.68 8.96 -4.26
N ILE A 67 8.18 7.96 -3.54
CA ILE A 67 8.91 6.72 -3.23
C ILE A 67 9.19 5.90 -4.50
N MET A 68 8.21 5.76 -5.41
CA MET A 68 8.38 4.95 -6.62
C MET A 68 9.51 5.45 -7.54
N PRO A 69 9.58 6.74 -7.94
CA PRO A 69 10.70 7.22 -8.75
C PRO A 69 12.03 7.16 -8.00
N PHE A 70 12.03 7.34 -6.67
CA PHE A 70 13.22 7.19 -5.84
C PHE A 70 13.72 5.73 -5.84
N ALA A 71 12.84 4.75 -5.60
CA ALA A 71 13.18 3.33 -5.66
C ALA A 71 13.68 2.91 -7.03
N ALA A 72 13.07 3.43 -8.11
CA ALA A 72 13.54 3.21 -9.47
C ALA A 72 14.93 3.83 -9.72
N TRP A 73 15.20 5.01 -9.16
CA TRP A 73 16.52 5.63 -9.23
C TRP A 73 17.59 4.79 -8.52
N VAL A 74 17.32 4.30 -7.31
CA VAL A 74 18.26 3.41 -6.59
C VAL A 74 18.46 2.09 -7.35
N ALA A 75 17.39 1.47 -7.84
CA ALA A 75 17.47 0.20 -8.57
C ALA A 75 18.27 0.30 -9.88
N ARG A 76 18.37 1.49 -10.49
CA ARG A 76 19.22 1.73 -11.69
C ARG A 76 20.72 1.65 -11.42
N ALA A 77 21.16 1.75 -10.17
CA ALA A 77 22.56 1.54 -9.81
C ALA A 77 22.98 0.07 -9.91
N VAL A 78 22.02 -0.86 -9.99
CA VAL A 78 22.26 -2.29 -10.19
C VAL A 78 22.44 -2.56 -11.70
N PRO A 79 23.39 -3.42 -12.12
CA PRO A 79 23.54 -3.78 -13.52
C PRO A 79 22.21 -4.29 -14.13
N ALA A 80 21.83 -3.77 -15.30
CA ALA A 80 20.54 -4.06 -15.92
C ALA A 80 20.34 -5.53 -16.30
N SER A 81 21.44 -6.28 -16.51
CA SER A 81 21.42 -7.73 -16.74
C SER A 81 21.16 -8.54 -15.46
N ALA A 82 21.22 -7.92 -14.29
CA ALA A 82 21.01 -8.61 -13.03
C ALA A 82 19.51 -8.88 -12.80
N SER A 83 19.19 -10.12 -12.46
CA SER A 83 17.86 -10.53 -11.99
C SER A 83 17.42 -9.83 -10.68
N LEU A 84 18.34 -9.10 -10.03
CA LEU A 84 18.14 -8.42 -8.74
C LEU A 84 17.42 -7.07 -8.82
N VAL A 85 17.40 -6.40 -9.98
CA VAL A 85 16.77 -5.08 -10.15
C VAL A 85 15.35 -4.98 -9.55
N PRO A 86 14.40 -5.88 -9.85
CA PRO A 86 13.05 -5.81 -9.25
C PRO A 86 13.04 -5.97 -7.73
N TRP A 87 13.97 -6.76 -7.18
CA TRP A 87 14.05 -7.02 -5.75
C TRP A 87 14.64 -5.83 -5.00
N VAL A 88 15.63 -5.15 -5.57
CA VAL A 88 16.15 -3.89 -5.02
C VAL A 88 15.08 -2.80 -5.05
N TYR A 89 14.34 -2.68 -6.16
CA TYR A 89 13.19 -1.78 -6.23
C TYR A 89 12.17 -2.08 -5.13
N ALA A 90 11.81 -3.36 -4.96
CA ALA A 90 10.83 -3.78 -3.96
C ALA A 90 11.30 -3.51 -2.52
N ALA A 91 12.57 -3.83 -2.22
CA ALA A 91 13.16 -3.61 -0.91
C ALA A 91 13.21 -2.11 -0.55
N VAL A 92 13.71 -1.27 -1.45
CA VAL A 92 13.81 0.18 -1.22
C VAL A 92 12.44 0.82 -1.13
N GLY A 93 11.54 0.49 -2.07
CA GLY A 93 10.19 1.04 -2.10
C GLY A 93 9.36 0.64 -0.89
N GLY A 94 9.39 -0.64 -0.53
CA GLY A 94 8.67 -1.17 0.64
C GLY A 94 9.22 -0.62 1.96
N ALA A 95 10.54 -0.58 2.14
CA ALA A 95 11.15 -0.03 3.35
C ALA A 95 10.89 1.47 3.51
N ALA A 96 11.00 2.24 2.43
CA ALA A 96 10.68 3.66 2.45
C ALA A 96 9.20 3.92 2.79
N PHE A 97 8.29 3.09 2.24
CA PHE A 97 6.88 3.18 2.60
C PHE A 97 6.64 2.83 4.06
N ALA A 98 7.25 1.76 4.58
CA ALA A 98 7.17 1.40 6.00
C ALA A 98 7.58 2.58 6.90
N LEU A 99 8.71 3.22 6.61
CA LEU A 99 9.20 4.39 7.34
C LEU A 99 8.21 5.56 7.34
N VAL A 100 7.60 5.85 6.19
CA VAL A 100 6.59 6.91 6.07
C VAL A 100 5.33 6.58 6.87
N THR A 101 4.95 5.30 6.95
CA THR A 101 3.79 4.88 7.75
C THR A 101 4.07 4.76 9.24
N THR A 102 5.32 4.86 9.70
CA THR A 102 5.68 4.72 11.13
C THR A 102 4.87 5.63 12.06
N PRO A 103 4.60 6.91 11.74
CA PRO A 103 3.74 7.77 12.57
C PRO A 103 2.23 7.47 12.43
N GLY A 104 1.87 6.44 11.66
CA GLY A 104 0.51 6.05 11.33
C GLY A 104 -0.40 5.83 12.54
N PRO A 105 0.01 5.08 13.58
CA PRO A 105 -0.82 4.88 14.78
C PRO A 105 -1.21 6.19 15.45
N ILE A 106 -0.27 7.14 15.57
CA ILE A 106 -0.53 8.46 16.14
C ILE A 106 -1.53 9.23 15.26
N ALA A 107 -1.32 9.23 13.94
CA ALA A 107 -2.22 9.90 13.02
C ALA A 107 -3.63 9.27 13.02
N HIS A 108 -3.71 7.94 13.15
CA HIS A 108 -4.95 7.20 13.30
C HIS A 108 -5.69 7.66 14.56
N ASP A 109 -5.04 7.64 15.73
CA ASP A 109 -5.69 7.97 17.00
C ASP A 109 -6.20 9.42 17.04
N LEU A 110 -5.46 10.34 16.41
CA LEU A 110 -5.87 11.75 16.33
C LEU A 110 -7.07 11.99 15.40
N VAL A 111 -7.30 11.11 14.42
CA VAL A 111 -8.31 11.33 13.37
C VAL A 111 -9.50 10.38 13.55
N VAL A 112 -9.27 9.08 13.68
CA VAL A 112 -10.27 8.01 13.71
C VAL A 112 -10.30 7.25 15.05
N GLY A 113 -9.45 7.63 16.01
CA GLY A 113 -9.49 7.10 17.38
C GLY A 113 -10.82 7.38 18.08
N ARG A 114 -11.14 6.59 19.12
CA ARG A 114 -12.39 6.76 19.87
C ARG A 114 -12.52 8.17 20.46
N GLY A 115 -13.71 8.75 20.36
CA GLY A 115 -14.00 10.10 20.85
C GLY A 115 -13.51 11.22 19.93
N THR A 116 -12.99 10.90 18.74
CA THR A 116 -12.78 11.90 17.71
C THR A 116 -14.09 12.16 16.95
N TRP A 117 -14.18 13.34 16.34
CA TRP A 117 -15.33 13.69 15.51
C TRP A 117 -15.59 12.71 14.36
N VAL A 118 -14.53 12.15 13.73
CA VAL A 118 -14.69 11.18 12.64
C VAL A 118 -15.21 9.85 13.17
N ALA A 119 -14.69 9.37 14.30
CA ALA A 119 -15.13 8.15 14.95
C ALA A 119 -16.61 8.22 15.35
N ASP A 120 -17.03 9.35 15.91
CA ASP A 120 -18.42 9.58 16.29
C ASP A 120 -19.33 9.58 15.06
N ARG A 121 -18.94 10.28 14.00
CA ARG A 121 -19.71 10.30 12.74
C ARG A 121 -19.79 8.93 12.08
N ALA A 122 -18.71 8.16 12.10
CA ALA A 122 -18.73 6.80 11.58
C ALA A 122 -19.67 5.90 12.40
N THR A 123 -19.64 6.04 13.73
CA THR A 123 -20.54 5.32 14.63
C THR A 123 -22.00 5.70 14.39
N ASP A 124 -22.31 6.98 14.22
CA ASP A 124 -23.67 7.45 13.92
C ASP A 124 -24.22 6.90 12.60
N LEU A 125 -23.36 6.73 11.59
CA LEU A 125 -23.76 6.33 10.24
C LEU A 125 -23.88 4.82 10.04
N VAL A 126 -22.95 4.05 10.61
CA VAL A 126 -22.80 2.62 10.32
C VAL A 126 -22.50 1.77 11.56
N GLY A 127 -22.58 2.35 12.75
CA GLY A 127 -22.22 1.73 14.02
C GLY A 127 -23.39 1.56 14.99
N ASP A 128 -23.04 1.34 16.25
CA ASP A 128 -23.96 1.23 17.38
C ASP A 128 -23.46 2.12 18.53
N SER A 129 -24.10 3.28 18.71
CA SER A 129 -23.77 4.22 19.78
C SER A 129 -24.07 3.70 21.19
N SER A 130 -24.80 2.58 21.30
CA SER A 130 -25.12 1.94 22.59
C SER A 130 -24.14 0.83 22.98
N ALA A 131 -23.20 0.48 22.09
CA ALA A 131 -22.26 -0.61 22.33
C ALA A 131 -21.27 -0.27 23.46
N THR A 132 -21.18 -1.16 24.45
CA THR A 132 -20.14 -1.10 25.47
C THR A 132 -18.83 -1.63 24.90
N LEU A 133 -17.86 -0.74 24.69
CA LEU A 133 -16.55 -1.11 24.17
C LEU A 133 -15.58 -1.49 25.31
N PRO A 134 -14.71 -2.49 25.12
CA PRO A 134 -13.65 -2.80 26.08
C PRO A 134 -12.68 -1.61 26.18
N PRO A 135 -11.98 -1.41 27.32
CA PRO A 135 -10.94 -0.40 27.42
C PRO A 135 -9.89 -0.56 26.33
N VAL A 136 -9.37 0.54 25.79
CA VAL A 136 -8.27 0.49 24.80
C VAL A 136 -6.97 0.17 25.53
N ALA A 137 -6.18 -0.74 24.99
CA ALA A 137 -4.81 -0.96 25.45
C ALA A 137 -3.98 0.31 25.21
N ASP A 138 -3.39 0.86 26.27
CA ASP A 138 -2.57 2.07 26.16
C ASP A 138 -1.11 1.70 25.85
N TYR A 139 -0.68 2.03 24.64
CA TYR A 139 0.70 1.85 24.19
C TYR A 139 1.40 3.21 24.13
N PRO A 140 2.60 3.35 24.74
CA PRO A 140 3.41 4.55 24.57
C PRO A 140 3.65 4.83 23.07
N PRO A 141 3.61 6.09 22.59
CA PRO A 141 3.72 6.40 21.16
C PRO A 141 4.96 5.80 20.48
N LEU A 142 6.09 5.76 21.19
CA LEU A 142 7.32 5.15 20.68
C LEU A 142 7.16 3.63 20.47
N ALA A 143 6.43 2.94 21.35
CA ALA A 143 6.17 1.51 21.22
C ALA A 143 5.26 1.24 20.00
N ALA A 144 4.18 2.01 19.85
CA ALA A 144 3.28 1.91 18.70
C ALA A 144 4.02 2.16 17.38
N MET A 145 4.86 3.19 17.32
CA MET A 145 5.71 3.47 16.15
C MET A 145 6.72 2.34 15.88
N ALA A 146 7.34 1.78 16.92
CA ALA A 146 8.29 0.68 16.76
C ALA A 146 7.59 -0.60 16.26
N GLN A 147 6.40 -0.90 16.75
CA GLN A 147 5.56 -2.02 16.29
C GLN A 147 5.12 -1.82 14.84
N GLN A 148 4.63 -0.62 14.50
CA GLN A 148 4.26 -0.22 13.13
C GLN A 148 5.43 -0.42 12.16
N LEU A 149 6.63 0.05 12.51
CA LEU A 149 7.82 -0.09 11.67
C LEU A 149 8.26 -1.56 11.58
N GLY A 150 8.31 -2.26 12.71
CA GLY A 150 8.76 -3.65 12.81
C GLY A 150 7.90 -4.61 12.00
N ALA A 151 6.56 -4.46 12.07
CA ALA A 151 5.63 -5.23 11.25
C ALA A 151 5.58 -4.71 9.80
N GLY A 152 5.66 -3.39 9.62
CA GLY A 152 5.53 -2.73 8.33
C GLY A 152 6.66 -3.06 7.35
N VAL A 153 7.92 -3.11 7.79
CA VAL A 153 9.07 -3.40 6.90
C VAL A 153 8.91 -4.73 6.13
N PRO A 154 8.75 -5.89 6.78
CA PRO A 154 8.60 -7.15 6.05
C PRO A 154 7.31 -7.19 5.22
N LEU A 155 6.21 -6.62 5.72
CA LEU A 155 4.94 -6.56 5.01
C LEU A 155 5.06 -5.75 3.71
N TYR A 156 5.49 -4.50 3.78
CA TYR A 156 5.48 -3.59 2.64
C TYR A 156 6.55 -3.93 1.59
N ILE A 157 7.68 -4.53 1.99
CA ILE A 157 8.64 -5.11 1.01
C ILE A 157 7.97 -6.24 0.23
N THR A 158 7.27 -7.15 0.93
CA THR A 158 6.57 -8.27 0.30
C THR A 158 5.48 -7.77 -0.65
N LEU A 159 4.65 -6.82 -0.20
CA LEU A 159 3.61 -6.22 -1.03
C LEU A 159 4.19 -5.45 -2.24
N MET A 160 5.34 -4.80 -2.09
CA MET A 160 5.99 -4.12 -3.22
C MET A 160 6.47 -5.14 -4.25
N ALA A 161 7.06 -6.24 -3.81
CA ALA A 161 7.46 -7.32 -4.69
C ALA A 161 6.27 -7.93 -5.44
N LEU A 162 5.16 -8.21 -4.73
CA LEU A 162 3.92 -8.69 -5.34
C LEU A 162 3.36 -7.70 -6.36
N THR A 163 3.40 -6.41 -6.05
CA THR A 163 2.98 -5.34 -6.96
C THR A 163 3.83 -5.33 -8.23
N VAL A 164 5.16 -5.49 -8.11
CA VAL A 164 6.06 -5.59 -9.28
C VAL A 164 5.68 -6.79 -10.16
N VAL A 165 5.41 -7.95 -9.55
CA VAL A 165 4.96 -9.15 -10.29
C VAL A 165 3.63 -8.87 -10.99
N LEU A 166 2.65 -8.31 -10.28
CA LEU A 166 1.34 -7.98 -10.84
C LEU A 166 1.45 -7.01 -12.02
N LEU A 167 2.21 -5.92 -11.88
CA LEU A 167 2.42 -4.95 -12.94
C LEU A 167 3.11 -5.57 -14.17
N ARG A 168 4.05 -6.48 -13.96
CA ARG A 168 4.66 -7.24 -15.08
C ARG A 168 3.65 -8.12 -15.78
N LEU A 169 2.64 -8.66 -15.09
CA LEU A 169 1.58 -9.43 -15.73
C LEU A 169 0.63 -8.52 -16.51
N LEU A 170 0.24 -7.40 -15.92
CA LEU A 170 -0.70 -6.44 -16.52
C LEU A 170 -0.12 -5.69 -17.73
N LEU A 171 1.16 -5.37 -17.70
CA LEU A 171 1.85 -4.58 -18.74
C LEU A 171 2.57 -5.44 -19.78
N ARG A 172 2.36 -6.75 -19.79
CA ARG A 172 2.93 -7.63 -20.83
C ARG A 172 2.43 -7.17 -22.21
N PRO A 173 3.35 -6.91 -23.17
CA PRO A 173 2.95 -6.63 -24.53
C PRO A 173 2.12 -7.80 -25.05
N HIS A 174 0.91 -7.53 -25.55
CA HIS A 174 0.16 -8.55 -26.26
C HIS A 174 0.96 -8.96 -27.51
N PRO A 175 1.11 -10.27 -27.80
CA PRO A 175 1.72 -10.72 -29.03
C PRO A 175 0.97 -10.07 -30.19
N ARG A 176 1.66 -9.21 -30.96
CA ARG A 176 1.06 -8.71 -32.20
C ARG A 176 0.79 -9.92 -33.11
N PRO A 177 -0.39 -10.03 -33.73
CA PRO A 177 -0.62 -11.09 -34.71
C PRO A 177 0.50 -11.03 -35.75
N ALA A 178 1.10 -12.19 -36.03
CA ALA A 178 2.19 -12.28 -36.99
C ALA A 178 1.70 -11.66 -38.31
N SER A 179 2.40 -10.64 -38.80
CA SER A 179 2.11 -10.06 -40.10
C SER A 179 2.12 -11.18 -41.15
N PRO A 180 1.11 -11.26 -42.03
CA PRO A 180 1.01 -12.33 -43.01
C PRO A 180 2.32 -12.46 -43.78
N ARG A 181 2.86 -13.67 -43.82
CA ARG A 181 4.09 -13.98 -44.56
C ARG A 181 3.88 -13.51 -46.01
N PRO A 182 4.79 -12.72 -46.59
CA PRO A 182 4.67 -12.35 -48.00
C PRO A 182 4.57 -13.62 -48.84
N ALA A 183 3.62 -13.65 -49.78
CA ALA A 183 3.41 -14.78 -50.66
C ALA A 183 4.72 -15.11 -51.37
N ARG A 184 5.18 -16.35 -51.26
CA ARG A 184 6.38 -16.79 -52.01
C ARG A 184 6.09 -16.62 -53.50
N PRO A 185 6.96 -15.95 -54.27
CA PRO A 185 6.83 -15.92 -55.72
C PRO A 185 6.85 -17.35 -56.25
N ARG A 186 5.85 -17.71 -57.06
CA ARG A 186 5.87 -18.97 -57.81
C ARG A 186 6.95 -18.83 -58.87
N LEU A 187 8.01 -19.62 -58.78
CA LEU A 187 8.93 -19.81 -59.89
C LEU A 187 8.19 -20.65 -60.94
N SER A 188 7.89 -20.03 -62.07
CA SER A 188 7.38 -20.67 -63.29
C SER A 188 8.53 -21.15 -64.16
#